data_AF-A0A960BPD1-F1
#
_entry.id   AF-A0A960BPD1-F1
#
_cell.length_a   1.000
_cell.length_b   1.000
_cell.length_c   1.000
_cell.angle_alpha   90.00
_cell.angle_beta   90.00
_cell.angle_gamma   90.00
#
_symmetry.space_group_name_H-M   'P 1'
#
loop_
_entity.id
_entity.type
_entity.pdbx_description
1 polymer ?
#
loop_
_entity_poly.entity_id
_entity_poly.type
_entity_poly.pdbx_seq_one_letter_code
_entity_poly.pdbx_strand_id
1 'polypeptide(L)'
;MHPTTIRSTMTDQQGDVLVIFGITGDLAKVMTFGSLYRLEERELLQFPLVGVAFDNWSMEDLASHARSAIEGTGVTIDETVFDRLIGRFSYVQGDFTDPGLYSRVGEAIQGKVKPVFYLEIPPSLFGTVVKGLYGAGLT
;
A
#
# COMPACT_ATOMS: atom_id res chain seq x y z
N MET A 1 -0.11 -0.84 -46.48
CA MET A 1 -0.69 0.30 -45.72
C MET A 1 -0.87 -0.15 -44.29
N HIS A 2 -0.24 0.57 -43.35
CA HIS A 2 -0.10 0.19 -41.94
C HIS A 2 -1.44 0.22 -41.19
N PRO A 3 -1.75 -0.76 -40.33
CA PRO A 3 -2.81 -0.62 -39.35
C PRO A 3 -2.35 0.35 -38.26
N THR A 4 -3.12 1.42 -38.08
CA THR A 4 -2.90 2.42 -37.03
C THR A 4 -3.20 1.79 -35.67
N THR A 5 -2.17 1.38 -34.94
CA THR A 5 -2.28 1.14 -33.49
C THR A 5 -2.55 2.48 -32.82
N ILE A 6 -3.79 2.67 -32.37
CA ILE A 6 -4.12 3.74 -31.44
C ILE A 6 -3.56 3.31 -30.08
N ARG A 7 -2.30 3.62 -29.80
CA ARG A 7 -1.80 3.67 -28.42
C ARG A 7 -2.43 4.91 -27.80
N SER A 8 -3.54 4.74 -27.10
CA SER A 8 -4.06 5.79 -26.22
C SER A 8 -2.94 6.22 -25.27
N THR A 9 -2.56 7.49 -25.37
CA THR A 9 -1.66 8.14 -24.42
C THR A 9 -2.39 8.29 -23.07
N MET A 10 -2.40 7.24 -22.24
CA MET A 10 -2.75 7.31 -20.81
C MET A 10 -1.58 7.89 -20.00
N THR A 11 -1.07 9.04 -20.40
CA THR A 11 -0.07 9.78 -19.62
C THR A 11 -0.78 10.77 -18.70
N ASP A 12 -0.72 10.48 -17.40
CA ASP A 12 -0.45 11.43 -16.30
C ASP A 12 -1.42 11.49 -15.09
N GLN A 13 -2.11 10.39 -14.74
CA GLN A 13 -2.85 10.29 -13.47
C GLN A 13 -2.54 9.04 -12.62
N GLN A 14 -1.42 8.36 -12.86
CA GLN A 14 -1.02 7.23 -12.01
C GLN A 14 -0.38 7.74 -10.72
N GLY A 15 -0.83 7.21 -9.58
CA GLY A 15 -0.17 7.46 -8.30
C GLY A 15 1.24 6.84 -8.27
N ASP A 16 2.15 7.48 -7.56
CA ASP A 16 3.57 7.09 -7.51
C ASP A 16 3.98 6.43 -6.17
N VAL A 17 3.02 6.30 -5.26
CA VAL A 17 3.07 5.50 -4.03
C VAL A 17 1.65 5.19 -3.55
N LEU A 18 1.45 4.00 -2.98
CA LEU A 18 0.21 3.63 -2.29
C LEU A 18 0.48 3.49 -0.79
N VAL A 19 -0.15 4.32 0.02
CA VAL A 19 -0.07 4.31 1.48
C VAL A 19 -1.34 3.66 2.04
N ILE A 20 -1.18 2.56 2.77
CA ILE A 20 -2.28 1.72 3.25
C ILE A 20 -2.35 1.80 4.77
N PHE A 21 -3.34 2.54 5.28
CA PHE A 21 -3.64 2.58 6.70
C PHE A 21 -4.48 1.37 7.09
N GLY A 22 -4.07 0.64 8.12
CA GLY A 22 -4.74 -0.56 8.59
C GLY A 22 -4.24 -1.85 7.94
N ILE A 23 -3.01 -1.86 7.41
CA ILE A 23 -2.43 -3.00 6.67
C ILE A 23 -2.34 -4.32 7.48
N THR A 24 -2.44 -4.24 8.81
CA THR A 24 -2.45 -5.40 9.72
C THR A 24 -3.86 -5.94 10.01
N GLY A 25 -4.90 -5.24 9.52
CA GLY A 25 -6.30 -5.54 9.82
C GLY A 25 -6.91 -6.65 8.96
N ASP A 26 -8.14 -7.02 9.31
CA ASP A 26 -8.84 -8.14 8.65
C ASP A 26 -9.13 -7.88 7.17
N LEU A 27 -9.41 -6.63 6.77
CA LEU A 27 -9.64 -6.33 5.35
C LEU A 27 -8.37 -6.56 4.53
N ALA A 28 -7.22 -6.19 5.10
CA ALA A 28 -5.93 -6.41 4.48
C ALA A 28 -5.70 -7.89 4.19
N LYS A 29 -5.98 -8.71 5.20
CA LYS A 29 -5.91 -10.17 5.16
C LYS A 29 -6.86 -10.81 4.15
N VAL A 30 -8.10 -10.34 4.06
CA VAL A 30 -9.13 -10.99 3.23
C VAL A 30 -9.04 -10.58 1.76
N MET A 31 -8.67 -9.32 1.47
CA MET A 31 -8.75 -8.77 0.10
C MET A 31 -7.47 -8.09 -0.39
N THR A 32 -6.81 -7.29 0.46
CA THR A 32 -5.76 -6.37 -0.01
C THR A 32 -4.51 -7.10 -0.47
N PHE A 33 -3.94 -8.00 0.35
CA PHE A 33 -2.73 -8.75 -0.04
C PHE A 33 -2.94 -9.64 -1.26
N GLY A 34 -4.07 -10.36 -1.32
CA GLY A 34 -4.40 -11.18 -2.49
C GLY A 34 -4.55 -10.35 -3.77
N SER A 35 -5.12 -9.15 -3.68
CA SER A 35 -5.25 -8.25 -4.83
C SER A 35 -3.89 -7.67 -5.27
N LEU A 36 -3.06 -7.25 -4.32
CA LEU A 36 -1.71 -6.75 -4.59
C LEU A 36 -0.81 -7.83 -5.21
N TYR A 37 -0.88 -9.06 -4.70
CA TYR A 37 -0.16 -10.20 -5.28
C TYR A 37 -0.55 -10.45 -6.73
N ARG A 38 -1.85 -10.42 -7.07
CA ARG A 38 -2.32 -10.57 -8.46
C ARG A 38 -1.88 -9.42 -9.36
N LEU A 39 -1.74 -8.20 -8.82
CA LEU A 39 -1.19 -7.07 -9.57
C LEU A 39 0.31 -7.24 -9.80
N GLU A 40 1.05 -7.74 -8.81
CA GLU A 40 2.47 -8.06 -8.93
C GLU A 40 2.70 -9.18 -9.95
N GLU A 41 1.93 -10.26 -9.88
CA GLU A 41 1.99 -11.39 -10.81
C GLU A 41 1.83 -10.94 -12.27
N ARG A 42 0.98 -9.94 -12.52
CA ARG A 42 0.72 -9.38 -13.84
C ARG A 42 1.66 -8.22 -14.21
N GLU A 43 2.63 -7.92 -13.36
CA GLU A 43 3.58 -6.80 -13.50
C GLU A 43 2.87 -5.43 -13.65
N LEU A 44 1.69 -5.29 -13.06
CA LEU A 44 0.91 -4.03 -13.10
C LEU A 44 1.21 -3.12 -11.91
N LEU A 45 1.84 -3.65 -10.86
CA LEU A 45 2.27 -2.88 -9.70
C LEU A 45 3.66 -2.26 -9.99
N GLN A 46 3.69 -0.94 -10.18
CA GLN A 46 4.87 -0.19 -10.65
C GLN A 46 5.37 0.86 -9.65
N PHE A 47 4.78 0.92 -8.46
CA PHE A 47 5.06 1.90 -7.42
C PHE A 47 5.31 1.21 -6.06
N PRO A 48 6.02 1.86 -5.13
CA PRO A 48 6.21 1.36 -3.77
C PRO A 48 4.91 1.38 -2.97
N LEU A 49 4.89 0.58 -1.92
CA LEU A 49 3.79 0.43 -0.98
C LEU A 49 4.26 0.86 0.41
N VAL A 50 3.44 1.61 1.15
CA VAL A 50 3.71 1.96 2.54
C VAL A 50 2.59 1.43 3.41
N GLY A 51 2.87 0.40 4.20
CA GLY A 51 1.95 -0.10 5.21
C GLY A 51 2.00 0.78 6.46
N VAL A 52 0.84 1.17 6.99
CA VAL A 52 0.73 1.98 8.21
C VAL A 52 -0.21 1.29 9.19
N ALA A 53 0.25 0.98 10.40
CA ALA A 53 -0.63 0.49 11.46
C ALA A 53 -0.08 0.74 12.87
N PHE A 54 -0.92 0.43 13.86
CA PHE A 54 -0.57 0.57 15.28
C PHE A 54 0.43 -0.49 15.73
N ASP A 55 0.29 -1.72 15.22
CA ASP A 55 1.11 -2.87 15.61
C ASP A 55 2.59 -2.63 15.31
N ASN A 56 3.46 -3.03 16.25
CA ASN A 56 4.90 -2.95 16.07
C ASN A 56 5.42 -4.18 15.33
N TRP A 57 5.20 -4.21 14.02
CA TRP A 57 5.62 -5.28 13.14
C TRP A 57 6.97 -4.98 12.49
N SER A 58 7.81 -6.03 12.42
CA SER A 58 8.94 -6.09 11.51
C SER A 58 8.47 -6.32 10.07
N MET A 59 9.38 -6.17 9.09
CA MET A 59 9.08 -6.54 7.71
C MET A 59 8.84 -8.04 7.56
N GLU A 60 9.49 -8.86 8.38
CA GLU A 60 9.28 -10.30 8.46
C GLU A 60 7.86 -10.64 8.96
N ASP A 61 7.34 -9.92 9.95
CA ASP A 61 5.96 -10.09 10.42
C ASP A 61 4.95 -9.73 9.33
N LEU A 62 5.18 -8.60 8.63
CA LEU A 62 4.35 -8.19 7.50
C LEU A 62 4.39 -9.23 6.37
N ALA A 63 5.57 -9.76 6.04
CA ALA A 63 5.72 -10.80 5.03
C ALA A 63 4.99 -12.09 5.43
N SER A 64 5.15 -12.55 6.67
CA SER A 64 4.44 -13.73 7.20
C SER A 64 2.93 -13.57 7.12
N HIS A 65 2.42 -12.39 7.48
CA HIS A 65 1.01 -12.07 7.40
C HIS A 65 0.51 -12.01 5.96
N ALA A 66 1.24 -11.34 5.06
CA ALA A 66 0.92 -11.26 3.64
C ALA A 66 0.87 -12.64 2.99
N ARG A 67 1.85 -13.52 3.28
CA ARG A 67 1.88 -14.91 2.80
C ARG A 67 0.62 -15.65 3.23
N SER A 68 0.33 -15.64 4.53
CA SER A 68 -0.84 -16.28 5.12
C SER A 68 -2.15 -15.76 4.49
N ALA A 69 -2.23 -14.45 4.24
CA ALA A 69 -3.37 -13.81 3.59
C ALA A 69 -3.55 -14.28 2.14
N ILE A 70 -2.47 -14.30 1.36
CA ILE A 70 -2.49 -14.71 -0.05
C ILE A 70 -2.85 -16.19 -0.18
N GLU A 71 -2.23 -17.07 0.60
CA GLU A 71 -2.56 -18.50 0.65
C GLU A 71 -4.02 -18.72 1.05
N GLY A 72 -4.53 -17.92 1.99
CA GLY A 72 -5.93 -17.91 2.40
C GLY A 72 -6.93 -17.61 1.28
N THR A 73 -6.49 -17.01 0.17
CA THR A 73 -7.32 -16.80 -1.03
C THR A 73 -7.39 -18.01 -1.96
N GLY A 74 -6.68 -19.10 -1.64
CA GLY A 74 -6.57 -20.32 -2.45
C GLY A 74 -5.51 -20.25 -3.55
N VAL A 75 -4.66 -19.21 -3.55
CA VAL A 75 -3.55 -19.04 -4.49
C VAL A 75 -2.33 -19.82 -4.01
N THR A 76 -1.68 -20.55 -4.92
CA THR A 76 -0.33 -21.08 -4.68
C THR A 76 0.68 -19.97 -4.97
N ILE A 77 1.53 -19.65 -4.00
CA ILE A 77 2.50 -18.57 -4.12
C ILE A 77 3.67 -18.98 -5.02
N ASP A 78 4.01 -18.11 -5.97
CA ASP A 78 5.30 -18.05 -6.63
C ASP A 78 6.23 -17.17 -5.79
N GLU A 79 7.30 -17.77 -5.27
CA GLU A 79 8.27 -17.11 -4.40
C GLU A 79 8.90 -15.87 -5.06
N THR A 80 9.12 -15.89 -6.37
CA THR A 80 9.70 -14.75 -7.09
C THR A 80 8.75 -13.56 -7.12
N VAL A 81 7.45 -13.82 -7.32
CA VAL A 81 6.40 -12.79 -7.29
C VAL A 81 6.22 -12.26 -5.87
N PHE A 82 6.23 -13.15 -4.88
CA PHE A 82 6.08 -12.78 -3.49
C PHE A 82 7.24 -11.92 -2.99
N ASP A 83 8.49 -12.31 -3.26
CA ASP A 83 9.68 -11.56 -2.86
C ASP A 83 9.69 -10.15 -3.48
N ARG A 84 9.28 -10.04 -4.75
CA ARG A 84 9.09 -8.74 -5.40
C ARG A 84 8.01 -7.91 -4.73
N LEU A 85 6.86 -8.50 -4.40
CA LEU A 85 5.77 -7.79 -3.72
C LEU A 85 6.24 -7.26 -2.36
N ILE A 86 6.84 -8.11 -1.53
CA ILE A 86 7.34 -7.72 -0.20
C ILE A 86 8.45 -6.67 -0.32
N GLY A 87 9.33 -6.79 -1.31
CA GLY A 87 10.38 -5.81 -1.57
C GLY A 87 9.88 -4.41 -1.96
N ARG A 88 8.59 -4.24 -2.27
CA ARG A 88 7.97 -2.93 -2.51
C ARG A 88 7.47 -2.26 -1.24
N PHE A 89 7.30 -3.01 -0.16
CA PHE A 89 6.75 -2.47 1.08
C PHE A 89 7.83 -1.80 1.93
N SER A 90 7.46 -0.66 2.49
CA SER A 90 7.98 -0.17 3.75
C SER A 90 6.87 -0.14 4.79
N TYR A 91 7.22 -0.11 6.08
CA TYR A 91 6.25 -0.10 7.17
C TYR A 91 6.46 1.10 8.09
N VAL A 92 5.38 1.78 8.45
CA VAL A 92 5.36 2.88 9.42
C VAL A 92 4.43 2.52 10.57
N GLN A 93 5.01 2.41 11.76
CA GLN A 93 4.29 2.15 13.00
C GLN A 93 3.82 3.45 13.67
N GLY A 94 2.61 3.45 14.21
CA GLY A 94 2.18 4.48 15.16
C GLY A 94 0.68 4.58 15.39
N ASP A 95 0.32 5.39 16.38
CA ASP A 95 -1.06 5.74 16.70
C ASP A 95 -1.58 6.80 15.72
N PHE A 96 -2.79 6.60 15.18
CA PHE A 96 -3.39 7.57 14.25
C PHE A 96 -3.73 8.91 14.93
N THR A 97 -3.80 8.97 16.25
CA THR A 97 -3.99 10.22 16.99
C THR A 97 -2.70 10.98 17.23
N ASP A 98 -1.52 10.36 17.01
CA ASP A 98 -0.21 10.98 17.18
C ASP A 98 0.19 11.78 15.92
N PRO A 99 0.39 13.11 16.02
CA PRO A 99 0.92 13.91 14.91
C PRO A 99 2.27 13.41 14.38
N GLY A 100 3.10 12.80 15.24
CA GLY A 100 4.41 12.26 14.88
C GLY A 100 4.33 11.12 13.87
N LEU A 101 3.23 10.36 13.82
CA LEU A 101 3.01 9.34 12.80
C LEU A 101 3.03 9.96 11.39
N TYR A 102 2.33 11.07 11.20
CA TYR A 102 2.16 11.67 9.88
C TYR A 102 3.47 12.28 9.36
N SER A 103 4.33 12.79 10.25
CA SER A 103 5.70 13.18 9.89
C SER A 103 6.49 11.98 9.34
N ARG A 104 6.44 10.82 10.02
CA ARG A 104 7.11 9.59 9.56
C ARG A 104 6.54 9.06 8.25
N VAL A 105 5.21 9.17 8.04
CA VAL A 105 4.59 8.85 6.75
C VAL A 105 5.13 9.78 5.66
N GLY A 106 5.25 11.08 5.93
CA GLY A 106 5.83 12.06 5.01
C GLY A 106 7.28 11.73 4.63
N GLU A 107 8.10 11.31 5.59
CA GLU A 107 9.46 10.83 5.35
C GLU A 107 9.47 9.58 4.47
N ALA A 108 8.60 8.60 4.75
CA ALA A 108 8.50 7.35 3.97
C ALA A 108 8.09 7.58 2.51
N ILE A 109 7.34 8.65 2.22
CA ILE A 109 6.93 9.03 0.87
C ILE A 109 7.69 10.23 0.31
N GLN A 110 8.85 10.57 0.88
CA GLN A 110 9.62 11.71 0.41
C GLN A 110 9.98 11.58 -1.08
N GLY A 111 9.76 12.66 -1.84
CA GLY A 111 9.99 12.69 -3.28
C GLY A 111 8.85 12.09 -4.12
N LYS A 112 7.78 11.60 -3.49
CA LYS A 112 6.53 11.24 -4.15
C LYS A 112 5.64 12.47 -4.32
N VAL A 113 4.99 12.56 -5.46
CA VAL A 113 4.23 13.72 -5.93
C VAL A 113 2.72 13.42 -5.94
N LYS A 114 2.33 12.16 -6.17
CA LYS A 114 0.93 11.75 -6.31
C LYS A 114 0.64 10.54 -5.40
N PRO A 115 0.73 10.69 -4.06
CA PRO A 115 0.41 9.60 -3.14
C PRO A 115 -1.08 9.27 -3.18
N VAL A 116 -1.39 7.97 -3.13
CA VAL A 116 -2.75 7.47 -2.93
C VAL A 116 -2.86 6.94 -1.51
N PHE A 117 -3.76 7.50 -0.71
CA PHE A 117 -4.02 7.05 0.66
C PHE A 117 -5.25 6.14 0.69
N TYR A 118 -5.04 4.88 1.05
CA TYR A 118 -6.09 3.87 1.22
C TYR A 118 -6.35 3.64 2.71
N LEU A 119 -7.61 3.88 3.14
CA LEU A 119 -8.03 3.84 4.54
C LEU A 119 -8.84 2.58 4.81
N GLU A 120 -8.17 1.46 5.10
CA GLU A 120 -8.81 0.21 5.52
C GLU A 120 -8.88 0.08 7.06
N ILE A 121 -9.34 1.16 7.69
CA ILE A 121 -9.47 1.32 9.15
C ILE A 121 -10.94 1.51 9.54
N PRO A 122 -11.30 1.38 10.83
CA PRO A 122 -12.64 1.73 11.30
C PRO A 122 -13.08 3.13 10.83
N PRO A 123 -14.33 3.31 10.36
CA PRO A 123 -14.80 4.61 9.84
C PRO A 123 -14.71 5.76 10.84
N SER A 124 -14.77 5.48 12.15
CA SER A 124 -14.57 6.46 13.22
C SER A 124 -13.20 7.14 13.20
N LEU A 125 -12.20 6.52 12.57
CA LEU A 125 -10.83 7.02 12.49
C LEU A 125 -10.53 7.79 11.20
N PHE A 126 -11.44 7.78 10.21
CA PHE A 126 -11.22 8.48 8.93
C PHE A 126 -10.99 9.97 9.14
N GLY A 127 -11.81 10.63 9.97
CA GLY A 127 -11.66 12.05 10.28
C GLY A 127 -10.33 12.36 10.97
N THR A 128 -9.85 11.46 11.83
CA THR A 128 -8.54 11.59 12.49
C THR A 128 -7.41 11.51 11.47
N VAL A 129 -7.41 10.49 10.61
CA VAL A 129 -6.35 10.29 9.62
C VAL A 129 -6.30 11.40 8.58
N VAL A 130 -7.45 11.80 8.02
CA VAL A 130 -7.50 12.89 7.05
C VAL A 130 -7.00 14.22 7.65
N LYS A 131 -7.36 14.51 8.91
CA LYS A 131 -6.86 15.71 9.60
C LYS A 131 -5.35 15.65 9.86
N GLY A 132 -4.82 14.49 10.22
CA GLY A 132 -3.39 14.30 10.44
C GLY A 132 -2.58 14.46 9.14
N LEU A 133 -3.06 13.87 8.04
CA LEU A 133 -2.46 14.05 6.71
C LEU A 133 -2.44 15.53 6.29
N TYR A 134 -3.56 16.23 6.44
CA TYR A 134 -3.64 17.67 6.17
C TYR A 134 -2.69 18.49 7.07
N GLY A 135 -2.64 18.18 8.36
CA GLY A 135 -1.75 18.85 9.32
C GLY A 135 -0.27 18.67 9.01
N ALA A 136 0.11 17.56 8.38
CA ALA A 136 1.46 17.29 7.91
C ALA A 136 1.74 17.80 6.48
N GLY A 137 0.76 18.42 5.81
CA GLY A 137 0.89 18.92 4.45
C GLY A 137 0.96 17.83 3.38
N LEU A 138 0.39 16.65 3.65
CA LEU A 138 0.39 15.49 2.73
C LEU A 138 -0.85 15.44 1.83
N THR A 139 -1.86 16.28 2.09
CA THR A 139 -3.11 16.42 1.33
C THR A 139 -3.63 17.85 1.39
#